data_AF-A0A2V9YRR1-F1
#
_entry.id   AF-A0A2V9YRR1-F1
#
_cell.length_a   1.000
_cell.length_b   1.000
_cell.length_c   1.000
_cell.angle_alpha   90.00
_cell.angle_beta   90.00
_cell.angle_gamma   90.00
#
_symmetry.space_group_name_H-M   'P 1'
#
loop_
_entity.id
_entity.type
_entity.pdbx_description
1 polymer ?
#
loop_
_entity_poly.entity_id
_entity_poly.type
_entity_poly.pdbx_seq_one_letter_code
_entity_poly.pdbx_strand_id
1 'polypeptide(L)'
;MKTRTLVTERRSGGFTLLEMIVAMSLGLLVLAGATRLFSDASQASYIVAQRGEMQQNARAVINSMVRDLSLAGTGLPLGGIALPSGNGSSASKFACDQTGTCYTAPNNIFPTQRFYAAIPGPAFGPMVTGRSTDVVTLAYTDTSLPLNSCALAAITPAGDQITVGACMTNPAPGTPGFNDPAVGVKVGDLVMLQNANGAAVGTVTLIQPNGNISFANGDWLNINQSAAAAGSITKSLSNPGAPGTYPPQGTTAIRVLL
;
A
#
# COMPACT_ATOMS: atom_id res chain seq x y z
N MET A 1 40.34 -97.73 42.51
CA MET A 1 40.62 -96.91 41.30
C MET A 1 39.65 -95.74 41.30
N LYS A 2 40.11 -94.49 41.55
CA LYS A 2 39.24 -93.32 41.75
C LYS A 2 39.54 -92.31 40.63
N THR A 3 38.64 -92.20 39.66
CA THR A 3 38.79 -91.30 38.51
C THR A 3 38.41 -89.89 38.93
N ARG A 4 39.32 -88.93 38.76
CA ARG A 4 39.19 -87.55 39.20
C ARG A 4 38.79 -86.69 37.99
N THR A 5 37.54 -86.24 37.96
CA THR A 5 37.02 -85.32 36.93
C THR A 5 37.55 -83.92 37.20
N LEU A 6 38.31 -83.35 36.26
CA LEU A 6 38.83 -81.98 36.35
C LEU A 6 37.76 -81.01 35.85
N VAL A 7 37.22 -80.20 36.76
CA VAL A 7 36.40 -79.03 36.43
C VAL A 7 37.34 -77.90 36.02
N THR A 8 37.31 -77.50 34.76
CA THR A 8 37.98 -76.28 34.29
C THR A 8 37.14 -75.06 34.66
N GLU A 9 37.57 -74.30 35.67
CA GLU A 9 37.08 -72.95 35.91
C GLU A 9 37.47 -72.04 34.73
N ARG A 10 36.47 -71.48 34.04
CA ARG A 10 36.68 -70.36 33.12
C ARG A 10 37.11 -69.15 33.96
N ARG A 11 38.36 -68.70 33.81
CA ARG A 11 38.78 -67.39 34.29
C ARG A 11 38.08 -66.31 33.48
N SER A 12 37.16 -65.59 34.11
CA SER A 12 36.61 -64.34 33.61
C SER A 12 37.69 -63.26 33.74
N GLY A 13 38.20 -62.75 32.62
CA GLY A 13 39.14 -61.63 32.62
C GLY A 13 38.43 -60.34 33.05
N GLY A 14 38.96 -59.64 34.05
CA GLY A 14 38.54 -58.29 34.41
C GLY A 14 39.17 -57.24 33.48
N PHE A 15 38.51 -56.10 33.30
CA PHE A 15 38.97 -55.01 32.44
C PHE A 15 40.16 -54.25 33.04
N THR A 16 41.08 -53.81 32.18
CA THR A 16 42.22 -52.98 32.56
C THR A 16 41.85 -51.48 32.58
N LEU A 17 42.54 -50.69 33.41
CA LEU A 17 42.37 -49.23 33.47
C LEU A 17 42.64 -48.55 32.12
N LEU A 18 43.57 -49.12 31.33
CA LEU A 18 43.89 -48.67 29.97
C LEU A 18 42.71 -48.85 29.02
N GLU A 19 42.05 -50.00 29.04
CA GLU A 19 40.87 -50.28 28.20
C GLU A 19 39.72 -49.31 28.51
N MET A 20 39.53 -48.92 29.77
CA MET A 20 38.53 -47.90 30.14
C MET A 20 38.84 -46.53 29.53
N ILE A 21 40.10 -46.08 29.56
CA ILE A 21 40.49 -44.79 28.97
C ILE A 21 40.34 -44.81 27.45
N VAL A 22 40.72 -45.91 26.80
CA VAL A 22 40.55 -46.08 25.35
C VAL A 22 39.06 -46.13 24.97
N ALA A 23 38.23 -46.85 25.73
CA ALA A 23 36.79 -46.90 25.50
C ALA A 23 36.12 -45.53 25.67
N MET A 24 36.50 -44.76 26.70
CA MET A 24 35.98 -43.41 26.95
C MET A 24 36.39 -42.42 25.85
N SER A 25 37.65 -42.46 25.41
CA SER A 25 38.13 -41.57 24.34
C SER A 25 37.47 -41.86 22.99
N LEU A 26 37.29 -43.13 22.64
CA LEU A 26 36.52 -43.53 21.46
C LEU A 26 35.04 -43.13 21.56
N GLY A 27 34.44 -43.27 22.75
CA GLY A 27 33.07 -42.85 23.02
C GLY A 27 32.86 -41.34 22.80
N LEU A 28 33.79 -40.51 23.30
CA LEU A 28 33.75 -39.06 23.09
C LEU A 28 33.94 -38.67 21.61
N LEU A 29 34.82 -39.36 20.89
CA LEU A 29 35.01 -39.14 19.45
C LEU A 29 33.73 -39.41 18.65
N VAL A 30 33.05 -40.51 18.94
CA VAL A 30 31.77 -40.85 18.30
C VAL A 30 30.69 -39.84 18.63
N LEU A 31 30.57 -39.43 19.89
CA LEU A 31 29.62 -38.40 20.33
C LEU A 31 29.90 -37.04 19.68
N ALA A 32 31.17 -36.65 19.56
CA ALA A 32 31.58 -35.42 18.87
C ALA A 32 31.21 -35.46 17.38
N GLY A 33 31.36 -36.60 16.71
CA GLY A 33 30.90 -36.78 15.33
C GLY A 33 29.38 -36.72 15.21
N ALA A 34 28.66 -37.41 16.10
CA ALA A 34 27.20 -37.44 16.10
C ALA A 34 26.57 -36.07 16.36
N THR A 35 27.11 -35.28 17.29
CA THR A 35 26.62 -33.93 17.61
C THR A 35 26.84 -32.95 16.46
N ARG A 36 27.97 -33.05 15.74
CA ARG A 36 28.19 -32.26 14.51
C ARG A 36 27.18 -32.59 13.43
N LEU A 37 26.97 -33.88 13.14
CA LEU A 37 25.97 -34.31 12.16
C LEU A 37 24.55 -33.84 12.54
N PHE A 38 24.20 -33.89 13.82
CA PHE A 38 22.92 -33.38 14.30
C PHE A 38 22.80 -31.86 14.13
N SER A 39 23.85 -31.10 14.45
CA SER A 39 23.88 -29.65 14.25
C SER A 39 23.71 -29.28 12.77
N ASP A 40 24.44 -29.95 11.88
CA ASP A 40 24.37 -29.72 10.44
C ASP A 40 22.97 -30.08 9.89
N ALA A 41 22.40 -31.20 10.35
CA ALA A 41 21.05 -31.61 9.98
C ALA A 41 19.98 -30.63 10.48
N SER A 42 20.17 -30.08 11.69
CA SER A 42 19.27 -29.07 12.27
C SER A 42 19.34 -27.76 11.50
N GLN A 43 20.55 -27.28 11.18
CA GLN A 43 20.75 -26.08 10.37
C GLN A 43 20.19 -26.23 8.95
N ALA A 44 20.39 -27.39 8.32
CA ALA A 44 19.83 -27.69 7.01
C ALA A 44 18.29 -27.67 7.05
N SER A 45 17.71 -28.28 8.08
CA SER A 45 16.25 -28.27 8.30
C SER A 45 15.71 -26.85 8.49
N TYR A 46 16.43 -26.01 9.24
CA TYR A 46 16.08 -24.60 9.45
C TYR A 46 16.10 -23.80 8.14
N ILE A 47 17.14 -23.97 7.31
CA ILE A 47 17.23 -23.29 6.00
C ILE A 47 16.08 -23.71 5.07
N VAL A 48 15.72 -24.99 5.06
CA VAL A 48 14.59 -25.51 4.27
C VAL A 48 13.28 -24.91 4.76
N ALA A 49 13.05 -24.87 6.08
CA ALA A 49 11.87 -24.24 6.67
C ALA A 49 11.78 -22.75 6.30
N GLN A 50 12.86 -22.00 6.46
CA GLN A 50 12.94 -20.58 6.12
C GLN A 50 12.65 -20.33 4.63
N ARG A 51 13.15 -21.19 3.73
CA ARG A 51 12.81 -21.12 2.30
C ARG A 51 11.32 -21.37 2.05
N GLY A 52 10.72 -22.31 2.78
CA GLY A 52 9.28 -22.58 2.75
C GLY A 52 8.48 -21.35 3.17
N GLU A 53 8.84 -20.71 4.28
CA GLU A 53 8.21 -19.48 4.78
C GLU A 53 8.33 -18.34 3.77
N MET A 54 9.53 -18.12 3.21
CA MET A 54 9.74 -17.09 2.18
C MET A 54 8.86 -17.32 0.95
N GLN A 55 8.69 -18.58 0.51
CA GLN A 55 7.81 -18.89 -0.61
C GLN A 55 6.32 -18.65 -0.28
N GLN A 56 5.87 -18.96 0.92
CA GLN A 56 4.50 -18.70 1.36
C GLN A 56 4.24 -17.19 1.45
N ASN A 57 5.15 -16.45 2.07
CA ASN A 57 5.08 -15.00 2.18
C ASN A 57 5.09 -14.35 0.79
N ALA A 58 5.95 -14.82 -0.13
CA ALA A 58 5.97 -14.32 -1.50
C ALA A 58 4.64 -14.56 -2.21
N ARG A 59 4.00 -15.72 -2.06
CA ARG A 59 2.67 -15.99 -2.63
C ARG A 59 1.61 -15.05 -2.06
N ALA A 60 1.61 -14.81 -0.75
CA ALA A 60 0.68 -13.90 -0.11
C ALA A 60 0.83 -12.46 -0.62
N VAL A 61 2.07 -11.98 -0.75
CA VAL A 61 2.38 -10.64 -1.28
C VAL A 61 1.99 -10.53 -2.76
N ILE A 62 2.32 -11.53 -3.59
CA ILE A 62 1.94 -11.55 -5.01
C ILE A 62 0.42 -11.52 -5.18
N ASN A 63 -0.32 -12.32 -4.41
CA ASN A 63 -1.78 -12.32 -4.47
C ASN A 63 -2.38 -10.96 -4.08
N SER A 64 -1.77 -10.28 -3.10
CA SER A 64 -2.19 -8.93 -2.70
C SER A 64 -1.92 -7.92 -3.81
N MET A 65 -0.72 -7.94 -4.41
CA MET A 65 -0.39 -7.07 -5.56
C MET A 65 -1.33 -7.31 -6.76
N VAL A 66 -1.66 -8.56 -7.08
CA VAL A 66 -2.59 -8.89 -8.17
C VAL A 66 -3.99 -8.32 -7.90
N ARG A 67 -4.44 -8.35 -6.63
CA ARG A 67 -5.71 -7.73 -6.24
C ARG A 67 -5.67 -6.21 -6.39
N ASP A 68 -4.61 -5.55 -5.96
CA ASP A 68 -4.51 -4.10 -6.07
C ASP A 68 -4.41 -3.66 -7.54
N LEU A 69 -3.65 -4.41 -8.35
CA LEU A 69 -3.55 -4.19 -9.80
C LEU A 69 -4.87 -4.42 -10.53
N SER A 70 -5.71 -5.37 -10.09
CA SER A 70 -7.02 -5.62 -10.72
C SER A 70 -8.07 -4.58 -10.35
N LEU A 71 -7.89 -3.89 -9.22
CA LEU A 71 -8.73 -2.76 -8.78
C LEU A 71 -8.26 -1.42 -9.32
N ALA A 72 -7.02 -1.32 -9.83
CA ALA A 72 -6.48 -0.10 -10.40
C ALA A 72 -7.40 0.47 -11.49
N GLY A 73 -7.71 1.77 -11.40
CA GLY A 73 -8.56 2.47 -12.34
C GLY A 73 -10.05 2.22 -12.20
N THR A 74 -10.49 1.36 -11.28
CA THR A 74 -11.92 1.21 -11.00
C THR A 74 -12.53 2.55 -10.59
N GLY A 75 -13.65 2.89 -11.23
CA GLY A 75 -14.36 4.16 -11.04
C GLY A 75 -13.70 5.40 -11.64
N LEU A 76 -12.48 5.32 -12.19
CA LEU A 76 -11.84 6.46 -12.86
C LEU A 76 -12.30 6.59 -14.33
N PRO A 77 -12.42 7.82 -14.87
CA PRO A 77 -12.71 8.04 -16.28
C PRO A 77 -11.63 7.45 -17.22
N LEU A 78 -12.08 6.91 -18.36
CA LEU A 78 -11.18 6.42 -19.42
C LEU A 78 -10.29 7.57 -19.92
N GLY A 79 -8.97 7.35 -19.92
CA GLY A 79 -7.98 8.36 -20.30
C GLY A 79 -7.49 9.25 -19.14
N GLY A 80 -7.91 8.98 -17.91
CA GLY A 80 -7.47 9.69 -16.71
C GLY A 80 -8.15 11.06 -16.54
N ILE A 81 -7.87 11.70 -15.41
CA ILE A 81 -8.44 13.01 -15.06
C ILE A 81 -7.42 14.09 -15.43
N ALA A 82 -7.86 15.19 -16.04
CA ALA A 82 -6.96 16.32 -16.31
C ALA A 82 -6.52 16.95 -14.98
N LEU A 83 -5.22 17.17 -14.81
CA LEU A 83 -4.65 17.93 -13.70
C LEU A 83 -4.33 19.37 -14.16
N PRO A 84 -4.12 20.31 -13.23
CA PRO A 84 -3.81 21.69 -13.57
C PRO A 84 -2.66 21.84 -14.58
N SER A 85 -2.96 22.50 -15.69
CA SER A 85 -2.06 22.63 -16.84
C SER A 85 -2.12 24.02 -17.46
N GLY A 86 -1.08 24.36 -18.23
CA GLY A 86 -0.95 25.64 -18.91
C GLY A 86 -0.51 26.81 -18.01
N ASN A 87 -0.80 28.03 -18.44
CA ASN A 87 -0.36 29.23 -17.73
C ASN A 87 -0.95 29.27 -16.30
N GLY A 88 -0.13 29.68 -15.33
CA GLY A 88 -0.52 29.70 -13.92
C GLY A 88 -0.58 28.31 -13.26
N SER A 89 -0.06 27.27 -13.90
CA SER A 89 0.07 25.93 -13.31
C SER A 89 1.53 25.54 -13.04
N SER A 90 1.71 24.73 -12.00
CA SER A 90 2.92 23.98 -11.66
C SER A 90 2.65 22.49 -11.75
N ALA A 91 3.69 21.68 -11.85
CA ALA A 91 3.54 20.24 -11.97
C ALA A 91 2.93 19.63 -10.69
N SER A 92 1.83 18.90 -10.85
CA SER A 92 1.22 18.10 -9.78
C SER A 92 2.07 16.88 -9.47
N LYS A 93 2.06 16.49 -8.20
CA LYS A 93 2.89 15.44 -7.62
C LYS A 93 2.05 14.26 -7.13
N PHE A 94 2.65 13.08 -7.04
CA PHE A 94 2.07 11.88 -6.46
C PHE A 94 3.05 11.22 -5.48
N ALA A 95 2.55 10.28 -4.66
CA ALA A 95 3.35 9.56 -3.65
C ALA A 95 4.14 10.49 -2.71
N CYS A 96 3.54 11.64 -2.36
CA CYS A 96 4.03 12.54 -1.33
C CYS A 96 3.06 12.59 -0.16
N ASP A 97 3.58 12.73 1.04
CA ASP A 97 2.77 12.94 2.23
C ASP A 97 2.47 14.43 2.50
N GLN A 98 1.71 14.66 3.56
CA GLN A 98 1.30 15.99 4.01
C GLN A 98 2.44 16.78 4.67
N THR A 99 3.63 16.22 4.80
CA THR A 99 4.83 16.95 5.21
C THR A 99 5.64 17.42 4.00
N GLY A 100 5.24 17.01 2.79
CA GLY A 100 5.94 17.26 1.54
C GLY A 100 7.04 16.24 1.23
N THR A 101 7.16 15.16 2.02
CA THR A 101 8.12 14.08 1.77
C THR A 101 7.56 13.16 0.71
N CYS A 102 8.35 12.87 -0.32
CA CYS A 102 7.93 12.05 -1.46
C CYS A 102 8.73 10.75 -1.52
N TYR A 103 8.02 9.63 -1.66
CA TYR A 103 8.59 8.29 -1.50
C TYR A 103 9.06 7.65 -2.82
N THR A 104 8.81 8.32 -3.95
CA THR A 104 9.19 7.89 -5.31
C THR A 104 10.16 8.85 -6.01
N ALA A 105 10.98 9.57 -5.22
CA ALA A 105 11.95 10.54 -5.73
C ALA A 105 13.05 9.85 -6.58
N PRO A 106 13.56 10.48 -7.66
CA PRO A 106 13.39 11.90 -8.00
C PRO A 106 12.17 12.25 -8.87
N ASN A 107 11.34 11.28 -9.28
CA ASN A 107 10.26 11.52 -10.25
C ASN A 107 8.89 11.18 -9.68
N ASN A 108 8.39 12.11 -8.89
CA ASN A 108 7.09 12.10 -8.23
C ASN A 108 6.07 13.00 -8.97
N ILE A 109 6.26 13.27 -10.25
CA ILE A 109 5.45 14.22 -11.04
C ILE A 109 4.54 13.45 -12.01
N PHE A 110 3.26 13.80 -12.04
CA PHE A 110 2.33 13.18 -12.98
C PHE A 110 2.76 13.43 -14.44
N PRO A 111 2.94 12.38 -15.26
CA PRO A 111 3.27 12.55 -16.66
C PRO A 111 2.12 13.24 -17.39
N THR A 112 2.43 14.16 -18.29
CA THR A 112 1.46 14.91 -19.12
C THR A 112 0.38 15.69 -18.34
N GLN A 113 0.58 15.94 -17.04
CA GLN A 113 -0.41 16.62 -16.18
C GLN A 113 -1.77 15.91 -16.22
N ARG A 114 -1.77 14.59 -16.12
CA ARG A 114 -2.97 13.77 -16.02
C ARG A 114 -2.86 12.77 -14.88
N PHE A 115 -3.98 12.59 -14.20
CA PHE A 115 -4.15 11.59 -13.14
C PHE A 115 -4.55 10.27 -13.77
N TYR A 116 -3.60 9.35 -13.88
CA TYR A 116 -3.81 8.01 -14.44
C TYR A 116 -4.07 6.97 -13.36
N ALA A 117 -4.73 5.89 -13.74
CA ALA A 117 -4.99 4.73 -12.89
C ALA A 117 -3.73 3.98 -12.45
N ALA A 118 -2.69 3.98 -13.29
CA ALA A 118 -1.42 3.35 -12.99
C ALA A 118 -0.28 4.18 -13.56
N ILE A 119 0.74 4.43 -12.74
CA ILE A 119 1.92 5.21 -13.10
C ILE A 119 3.13 4.33 -12.79
N PRO A 120 3.75 3.71 -13.80
CA PRO A 120 4.99 2.98 -13.61
C PRO A 120 6.17 3.96 -13.46
N GLY A 121 7.08 3.61 -12.55
CA GLY A 121 8.27 4.38 -12.22
C GLY A 121 9.51 3.48 -12.18
N PRO A 122 10.24 3.34 -13.30
CA PRO A 122 11.43 2.49 -13.33
C PRO A 122 12.55 3.11 -12.48
N ALA A 123 13.18 2.30 -11.63
CA ALA A 123 14.27 2.70 -10.74
C ALA A 123 13.96 3.87 -9.79
N PHE A 124 12.68 4.11 -9.47
CA PHE A 124 12.23 5.18 -8.55
C PHE A 124 11.97 4.69 -7.12
N GLY A 125 12.21 3.41 -6.85
CA GLY A 125 12.07 2.82 -5.52
C GLY A 125 13.37 2.86 -4.70
N PRO A 126 13.30 2.40 -3.44
CA PRO A 126 14.46 2.36 -2.56
C PRO A 126 15.56 1.45 -3.12
N MET A 127 16.81 1.72 -2.73
CA MET A 127 17.93 0.86 -3.10
C MET A 127 17.89 -0.43 -2.29
N VAL A 128 17.73 -1.56 -2.97
CA VAL A 128 17.85 -2.91 -2.41
C VAL A 128 19.10 -3.54 -3.05
N THR A 129 20.04 -3.98 -2.22
CA THR A 129 21.29 -4.65 -2.65
C THR A 129 22.09 -3.90 -3.75
N GLY A 130 22.09 -2.56 -3.68
CA GLY A 130 22.83 -1.71 -4.62
C GLY A 130 22.11 -1.44 -5.95
N ARG A 131 20.84 -1.83 -6.09
CA ARG A 131 19.99 -1.52 -7.24
C ARG A 131 18.73 -0.79 -6.79
N SER A 132 18.36 0.29 -7.48
CA SER A 132 17.05 0.91 -7.27
C SER A 132 15.97 -0.05 -7.75
N THR A 133 14.91 -0.20 -6.95
CA THR A 133 13.74 -0.99 -7.35
C THR A 133 12.80 -0.17 -8.22
N ASP A 134 11.90 -0.85 -8.92
CA ASP A 134 10.80 -0.20 -9.64
C ASP A 134 9.62 0.06 -8.70
N VAL A 135 8.83 1.09 -9.00
CA VAL A 135 7.60 1.41 -8.28
C VAL A 135 6.45 1.49 -9.28
N VAL A 136 5.27 1.06 -8.85
CA VAL A 136 4.02 1.32 -9.57
C VAL A 136 3.08 2.00 -8.59
N THR A 137 2.63 3.21 -8.92
CA THR A 137 1.59 3.92 -8.18
C THR A 137 0.25 3.62 -8.83
N LEU A 138 -0.73 3.21 -8.03
CA LEU A 138 -2.05 2.81 -8.50
C LEU A 138 -3.09 3.75 -7.90
N ALA A 139 -4.07 4.15 -8.71
CA ALA A 139 -5.17 4.96 -8.25
C ALA A 139 -6.51 4.30 -8.59
N TYR A 140 -7.44 4.32 -7.65
CA TYR A 140 -8.77 3.75 -7.79
C TYR A 140 -9.76 4.44 -6.84
N THR A 141 -11.05 4.38 -7.17
CA THR A 141 -12.08 4.96 -6.31
C THR A 141 -12.30 4.12 -5.06
N ASP A 142 -12.49 4.77 -3.93
CA ASP A 142 -12.83 4.11 -2.68
C ASP A 142 -14.32 3.74 -2.64
N THR A 143 -14.60 2.44 -2.60
CA THR A 143 -15.97 1.92 -2.46
C THR A 143 -16.41 1.74 -1.01
N SER A 144 -15.50 1.88 -0.04
CA SER A 144 -15.80 1.74 1.40
C SER A 144 -16.49 2.98 1.97
N LEU A 145 -16.25 4.15 1.36
CA LEU A 145 -16.90 5.42 1.71
C LEU A 145 -17.80 5.88 0.56
N PRO A 146 -19.13 5.71 0.65
CA PRO A 146 -20.05 6.04 -0.43
C PRO A 146 -20.33 7.55 -0.51
N LEU A 147 -19.29 8.37 -0.74
CA LEU A 147 -19.43 9.83 -0.87
C LEU A 147 -20.34 10.23 -2.05
N ASN A 148 -20.42 9.38 -3.09
CA ASN A 148 -21.32 9.56 -4.23
C ASN A 148 -22.81 9.41 -3.89
N SER A 149 -23.14 8.80 -2.75
CA SER A 149 -24.52 8.75 -2.26
C SER A 149 -24.98 10.08 -1.69
N CYS A 150 -24.04 11.00 -1.43
CA CYS A 150 -24.29 12.35 -0.97
C CYS A 150 -24.43 13.31 -2.15
N ALA A 151 -25.57 14.01 -2.19
CA ALA A 151 -25.75 15.07 -3.15
C ALA A 151 -24.79 16.22 -2.81
N LEU A 152 -24.10 16.78 -3.80
CA LEU A 152 -23.36 18.03 -3.64
C LEU A 152 -24.35 19.19 -3.64
N ALA A 153 -24.42 19.95 -2.55
CA ALA A 153 -25.32 21.09 -2.42
C ALA A 153 -24.79 22.33 -3.15
N ALA A 154 -23.46 22.53 -3.14
CA ALA A 154 -22.82 23.64 -3.82
C ALA A 154 -21.33 23.38 -4.06
N ILE A 155 -20.79 24.05 -5.07
CA ILE A 155 -19.35 24.25 -5.29
C ILE A 155 -19.15 25.76 -5.36
N THR A 156 -18.17 26.29 -4.64
CA THR A 156 -17.86 27.73 -4.70
C THR A 156 -17.43 28.13 -6.11
N PRO A 157 -17.68 29.37 -6.56
CA PRO A 157 -17.25 29.81 -7.89
C PRO A 157 -15.75 29.64 -8.16
N ALA A 158 -14.94 29.76 -7.11
CA ALA A 158 -13.49 29.54 -7.16
C ALA A 158 -13.08 28.06 -7.21
N GLY A 159 -14.01 27.12 -7.03
CA GLY A 159 -13.77 25.68 -7.05
C GLY A 159 -12.91 25.18 -5.90
N ASP A 160 -12.78 25.97 -4.84
CA ASP A 160 -11.91 25.75 -3.67
C ASP A 160 -12.66 25.14 -2.48
N GLN A 161 -13.96 24.97 -2.58
CA GLN A 161 -14.77 24.34 -1.54
C GLN A 161 -16.02 23.68 -2.13
N ILE A 162 -16.38 22.54 -1.55
CA ILE A 162 -17.66 21.86 -1.79
C ILE A 162 -18.47 21.79 -0.50
N THR A 163 -19.78 21.95 -0.66
CA THR A 163 -20.77 21.73 0.38
C THR A 163 -21.43 20.39 0.11
N VAL A 164 -21.16 19.40 0.96
CA VAL A 164 -21.83 18.10 0.88
C VAL A 164 -23.22 18.25 1.49
N GLY A 165 -24.25 17.94 0.70
CA GLY A 165 -25.64 17.98 1.11
C GLY A 165 -26.10 16.69 1.75
N ALA A 166 -27.41 16.46 1.72
CA ALA A 166 -28.00 15.24 2.27
C ALA A 166 -27.51 14.00 1.50
N CYS A 167 -27.10 12.99 2.26
CA CYS A 167 -26.84 11.66 1.72
C CYS A 167 -28.15 10.91 1.56
N MET A 168 -28.36 10.28 0.40
CA MET A 168 -29.53 9.44 0.18
C MET A 168 -29.51 8.32 1.21
N THR A 169 -30.53 8.29 2.06
CA THR A 169 -30.69 7.28 3.11
C THR A 169 -31.01 5.93 2.47
N ASN A 170 -29.98 5.19 2.11
CA ASN A 170 -29.93 3.79 2.52
C ASN A 170 -28.49 3.32 2.61
N PRO A 171 -27.80 3.68 3.68
CA PRO A 171 -26.76 2.81 4.17
C PRO A 171 -27.36 2.11 5.41
N ALA A 172 -27.15 0.80 5.53
CA ALA A 172 -27.69 0.02 6.63
C ALA A 172 -27.40 0.69 7.99
N PRO A 173 -28.23 0.50 9.03
CA PRO A 173 -27.97 1.05 10.36
C PRO A 173 -26.52 0.78 10.78
N GLY A 174 -25.75 1.84 11.03
CA GLY A 174 -24.32 1.75 11.37
C GLY A 174 -23.33 2.08 10.25
N THR A 175 -23.79 2.53 9.07
CA THR A 175 -22.84 2.98 8.05
C THR A 175 -22.29 4.37 8.40
N PRO A 176 -20.96 4.54 8.44
CA PRO A 176 -20.35 5.81 8.81
C PRO A 176 -20.64 6.94 7.81
N GLY A 177 -20.89 8.14 8.33
CA GLY A 177 -21.07 9.33 7.52
C GLY A 177 -19.76 9.79 6.86
N PHE A 178 -19.85 10.66 5.85
CA PHE A 178 -18.66 11.21 5.20
C PHE A 178 -17.75 12.00 6.15
N ASN A 179 -18.29 12.51 7.25
CA ASN A 179 -17.59 13.25 8.29
C ASN A 179 -17.21 12.39 9.50
N ASP A 180 -17.40 11.07 9.44
CA ASP A 180 -17.06 10.16 10.54
C ASP A 180 -15.57 10.28 10.90
N PRO A 181 -15.22 10.40 12.20
CA PRO A 181 -13.84 10.63 12.62
C PRO A 181 -12.89 9.48 12.28
N ALA A 182 -13.37 8.24 12.17
CA ALA A 182 -12.55 7.06 11.90
C ALA A 182 -12.43 6.74 10.41
N VAL A 183 -13.52 6.79 9.64
CA VAL A 183 -13.53 6.32 8.24
C VAL A 183 -13.95 7.36 7.20
N GLY A 184 -14.49 8.49 7.65
CA GLY A 184 -14.88 9.59 6.79
C GLY A 184 -13.70 10.21 6.04
N VAL A 185 -14.00 11.21 5.22
CA VAL A 185 -12.99 12.01 4.53
C VAL A 185 -12.03 12.61 5.56
N LYS A 186 -10.74 12.65 5.22
CA LYS A 186 -9.68 13.29 6.02
C LYS A 186 -8.93 14.32 5.20
N VAL A 187 -8.28 15.22 5.91
CA VAL A 187 -7.30 16.12 5.29
C VAL A 187 -6.20 15.27 4.68
N GLY A 188 -5.83 15.54 3.43
CA GLY A 188 -4.90 14.74 2.63
C GLY A 188 -5.58 13.77 1.66
N ASP A 189 -6.86 13.45 1.84
CA ASP A 189 -7.59 12.59 0.91
C ASP A 189 -7.74 13.29 -0.45
N LEU A 190 -7.81 12.49 -1.52
CA LEU A 190 -8.18 12.96 -2.85
C LEU A 190 -9.68 12.76 -3.07
N VAL A 191 -10.34 13.79 -3.56
CA VAL A 191 -11.76 13.73 -3.96
C VAL A 191 -11.85 14.01 -5.44
N MET A 192 -12.36 13.03 -6.19
CA MET A 192 -12.77 13.21 -7.57
C MET A 192 -14.17 13.79 -7.61
N LEU A 193 -14.32 14.87 -8.37
CA LEU A 193 -15.58 15.51 -8.69
C LEU A 193 -15.88 15.23 -10.17
N GLN A 194 -17.09 14.78 -10.48
CA GLN A 194 -17.49 14.46 -11.84
C GLN A 194 -18.89 14.96 -12.13
N ASN A 195 -19.09 15.53 -13.31
CA ASN A 195 -20.40 15.91 -13.83
C ASN A 195 -20.47 15.69 -15.35
N ALA A 196 -21.55 16.16 -15.98
CA ALA A 196 -21.75 16.06 -17.43
C ALA A 196 -20.68 16.80 -18.27
N ASN A 197 -19.99 17.78 -17.70
CA ASN A 197 -18.96 18.56 -18.38
C ASN A 197 -17.58 17.87 -18.34
N GLY A 198 -17.29 17.11 -17.28
CA GLY A 198 -16.02 16.44 -17.12
C GLY A 198 -15.75 15.92 -15.71
N ALA A 199 -14.47 15.68 -15.43
CA ALA A 199 -13.98 15.27 -14.12
C ALA A 199 -12.81 16.15 -13.68
N ALA A 200 -12.70 16.39 -12.38
CA ALA A 200 -11.56 17.03 -11.74
C ALA A 200 -11.23 16.29 -10.44
N VAL A 201 -10.00 16.43 -9.97
CA VAL A 201 -9.59 15.92 -8.65
C VAL A 201 -9.08 17.08 -7.82
N GLY A 202 -9.39 17.04 -6.52
CA GLY A 202 -8.89 18.00 -5.53
C GLY A 202 -8.34 17.28 -4.30
N THR A 203 -7.28 17.82 -3.73
CA THR A 203 -6.71 17.37 -2.46
C THR A 203 -7.41 18.07 -1.30
N VAL A 204 -7.96 17.32 -0.36
CA VAL A 204 -8.65 17.90 0.80
C VAL A 204 -7.63 18.59 1.71
N THR A 205 -7.72 19.92 1.82
CA THR A 205 -6.82 20.71 2.68
C THR A 205 -7.42 21.00 4.05
N LEU A 206 -8.75 21.02 4.14
CA LEU A 206 -9.46 21.28 5.38
C LEU A 206 -10.88 20.68 5.31
N ILE A 207 -11.33 20.14 6.43
CA ILE A 207 -12.75 19.82 6.65
C ILE A 207 -13.27 20.85 7.65
N GLN A 208 -14.21 21.67 7.22
CA GLN A 208 -14.77 22.72 8.05
C GLN A 208 -15.72 22.15 9.10
N PRO A 209 -15.93 22.86 10.23
CA PRO A 209 -16.87 22.43 11.28
C PRO A 209 -18.31 22.24 10.78
N ASN A 210 -18.70 22.90 9.68
CA ASN A 210 -20.02 22.76 9.06
C ASN A 210 -20.13 21.55 8.10
N GLY A 211 -19.08 20.73 7.97
CA GLY A 211 -19.05 19.58 7.08
C GLY A 211 -18.63 19.89 5.64
N ASN A 212 -18.26 21.14 5.33
CA ASN A 212 -17.73 21.48 4.02
C ASN A 212 -16.29 20.99 3.86
N ILE A 213 -15.90 20.70 2.63
CA ILE A 213 -14.57 20.20 2.27
C ILE A 213 -13.89 21.27 1.42
N SER A 214 -12.68 21.66 1.80
CA SER A 214 -11.88 22.66 1.07
C SER A 214 -10.72 22.06 0.29
N PHE A 215 -10.41 22.73 -0.81
CA PHE A 215 -9.35 22.46 -1.78
C PHE A 215 -8.49 23.72 -1.96
N ALA A 216 -7.86 24.19 -0.89
CA ALA A 216 -7.02 25.38 -0.95
C ALA A 216 -5.82 25.16 -1.88
N ASN A 217 -5.41 26.23 -2.58
CA ASN A 217 -4.22 26.20 -3.43
C ASN A 217 -2.94 25.96 -2.61
N GLY A 218 -1.93 25.36 -3.24
CA GLY A 218 -0.66 25.05 -2.56
C GLY A 218 -0.76 23.83 -1.64
N ASP A 219 -1.62 22.88 -1.99
CA ASP A 219 -1.67 21.57 -1.34
C ASP A 219 -0.37 20.78 -1.57
N TRP A 220 -0.14 19.76 -0.75
CA TRP A 220 1.11 18.97 -0.76
C TRP A 220 1.40 18.27 -2.09
N LEU A 221 0.35 17.99 -2.87
CA LEU A 221 0.43 17.35 -4.18
C LEU A 221 0.39 18.35 -5.33
N ASN A 222 0.28 19.66 -5.06
CA ASN A 222 0.06 20.69 -6.09
C ASN A 222 -1.07 20.30 -7.06
N ILE A 223 -2.18 19.74 -6.58
CA ILE A 223 -3.35 19.40 -7.41
C ILE A 223 -4.36 20.54 -7.39
N ASN A 224 -4.46 21.28 -6.29
CA ASN A 224 -5.34 22.42 -6.15
C ASN A 224 -4.65 23.66 -6.72
N GLN A 225 -5.03 24.06 -7.92
CA GLN A 225 -4.48 25.24 -8.59
C GLN A 225 -5.58 25.98 -9.36
N SER A 226 -6.37 26.77 -8.65
CA SER A 226 -7.54 27.47 -9.24
C SER A 226 -7.18 28.48 -10.33
N ALA A 227 -5.94 29.00 -10.34
CA ALA A 227 -5.42 29.93 -11.34
C ALA A 227 -4.92 29.26 -12.64
N ALA A 228 -4.85 27.92 -12.68
CA ALA A 228 -4.37 27.21 -13.87
C ALA A 228 -5.30 27.42 -15.07
N ALA A 229 -4.71 27.51 -16.26
CA ALA A 229 -5.43 27.72 -17.50
C ALA A 229 -6.40 26.56 -17.83
N ALA A 230 -6.05 25.33 -17.46
CA ALA A 230 -6.86 24.13 -17.69
C ALA A 230 -6.70 23.11 -16.55
N GLY A 231 -7.60 22.12 -16.48
CA GLY A 231 -7.48 20.94 -15.61
C GLY A 231 -7.76 21.15 -14.11
N SER A 232 -7.99 22.38 -13.66
CA SER A 232 -8.48 22.67 -12.31
C SER A 232 -9.99 22.43 -12.18
N ILE A 233 -10.50 22.32 -10.95
CA ILE A 233 -11.93 22.12 -10.66
C ILE A 233 -12.80 23.15 -11.40
N THR A 234 -12.41 24.43 -11.38
CA THR A 234 -13.14 25.50 -12.07
C THR A 234 -13.16 25.30 -13.59
N LYS A 235 -12.05 24.87 -14.19
CA LYS A 235 -11.92 24.76 -15.65
C LYS A 235 -12.52 23.47 -16.21
N SER A 236 -12.52 22.39 -15.42
CA SER A 236 -12.98 21.07 -15.86
C SER A 236 -14.47 20.82 -15.61
N LEU A 237 -15.09 21.53 -14.64
CA LEU A 237 -16.47 21.25 -14.22
C LEU A 237 -17.46 22.39 -14.46
N SER A 238 -17.00 23.63 -14.71
CA SER A 238 -17.90 24.76 -14.95
C SER A 238 -18.76 24.57 -16.19
N ASN A 239 -19.95 25.16 -16.19
CA ASN A 239 -20.83 25.20 -17.35
C ASN A 239 -20.15 25.95 -18.51
N PRO A 240 -20.22 25.42 -19.75
CA PRO A 240 -19.70 26.11 -20.92
C PRO A 240 -20.28 27.53 -21.03
N GLY A 241 -19.40 28.53 -21.17
CA GLY A 241 -19.80 29.94 -21.28
C GLY A 241 -20.18 30.64 -19.96
N ALA A 242 -20.20 29.95 -18.83
CA ALA A 242 -20.48 30.53 -17.51
C ALA A 242 -19.46 30.05 -16.45
N PRO A 243 -18.21 30.56 -16.47
CA PRO A 243 -17.16 30.16 -15.54
C PRO A 243 -17.56 30.35 -14.07
N GLY A 244 -17.27 29.37 -13.21
CA GLY A 244 -17.61 29.42 -11.79
C GLY A 244 -19.07 29.09 -11.48
N THR A 245 -19.86 28.70 -12.47
CA THR A 245 -21.17 28.08 -12.26
C THR A 245 -21.09 26.60 -12.58
N TYR A 246 -21.63 25.77 -11.70
CA TYR A 246 -21.55 24.31 -11.81
C TYR A 246 -22.97 23.73 -11.84
N PRO A 247 -23.18 22.56 -12.45
CA PRO A 247 -24.46 21.84 -12.36
C PRO A 247 -24.76 21.48 -10.90
N PRO A 248 -25.79 22.07 -10.26
CA PRO A 248 -26.02 21.91 -8.82
C PRO A 248 -26.60 20.53 -8.44
N GLN A 249 -27.14 19.76 -9.40
CA GLN A 249 -27.71 18.42 -9.15
C GLN A 249 -27.15 17.33 -10.08
N GLY A 250 -25.99 17.58 -10.70
CA GLY A 250 -25.35 16.63 -11.62
C GLY A 250 -23.88 16.37 -11.30
N THR A 251 -23.34 16.99 -10.26
CA THR A 251 -21.96 16.76 -9.83
C THR A 251 -21.96 15.75 -8.69
N THR A 252 -21.13 14.71 -8.81
CA THR A 252 -20.90 13.69 -7.79
C THR A 252 -19.49 13.82 -7.24
N ALA A 253 -19.30 13.46 -5.97
CA ALA A 253 -18.00 13.40 -5.31
C ALA A 253 -17.69 11.96 -4.93
N ILE A 254 -16.46 11.51 -5.19
CA ILE A 254 -15.98 10.16 -4.84
C ILE A 254 -14.57 10.30 -4.28
N ARG A 255 -14.27 9.61 -3.17
CA ARG A 255 -12.91 9.54 -2.65
C ARG A 255 -12.06 8.66 -3.57
N VAL A 256 -10.84 9.10 -3.87
CA VAL A 256 -9.85 8.36 -4.64
C VAL A 256 -8.70 7.99 -3.72
N LEU A 257 -8.24 6.75 -3.84
CA LEU A 257 -7.04 6.25 -3.16
C LEU A 257 -5.89 6.23 -4.16
N LEU A 258 -4.69 6.54 -3.68
CA LEU A 258 -3.44 6.61 -4.45
C LEU A 258 -2.27 6.03 -3.63
#